data_AF-H1S4R4-F1
#
_entry.id   AF-H1S4R4-F1
#
_cell.length_a   1.000
_cell.length_b   1.000
_cell.length_c   1.000
_cell.angle_alpha   90.00
_cell.angle_beta   90.00
_cell.angle_gamma   90.00
#
_symmetry.space_group_name_H-M   'P 1'
#
loop_
_entity.id
_entity.type
_entity.pdbx_description
1 polymer ?
#
loop_
_entity_poly.entity_id
_entity_poly.type
_entity_poly.pdbx_seq_one_letter_code
_entity_poly.pdbx_strand_id
1 'polypeptide(L)'
;MPTGYYTHPEFLLHEMGHFHPECPERLQAIEDHLISHGMDGLLDRRQASAATAEQIGRVHLAQYIDSLAAASPASGYHPIDPDTLMNPHTLAAAVHAAGAAVAATDAVMAGEMENAFCCVRPPGHHAEPDRAMGFCFYNNVAIAARHALAVLAHAKGRIVSCLEGGYNLSALSRSVYAHLKVLLER
;
A
#
# COMPACT_ATOMS: atom_id res chain seq x y z
N MET A 1 -16.57 1.57 -18.42
CA MET A 1 -15.43 2.53 -18.51
C MET A 1 -14.12 1.73 -18.39
N PRO A 2 -12.95 2.23 -18.83
CA PRO A 2 -11.70 1.53 -18.55
C PRO A 2 -11.47 1.41 -17.03
N THR A 3 -10.88 0.31 -16.58
CA THR A 3 -10.51 0.11 -15.17
C THR A 3 -9.28 0.93 -14.86
N GLY A 4 -9.29 1.71 -13.77
CA GLY A 4 -8.12 2.45 -13.31
C GLY A 4 -6.99 1.50 -12.91
N TYR A 5 -5.76 1.76 -13.35
CA TYR A 5 -4.59 0.96 -13.00
C TYR A 5 -3.50 1.86 -12.46
N TYR A 6 -3.27 1.81 -11.14
CA TYR A 6 -2.33 2.67 -10.45
C TYR A 6 -1.00 1.95 -10.21
N THR A 7 0.09 2.54 -10.71
CA THR A 7 1.46 2.06 -10.53
C THR A 7 2.45 3.23 -10.39
N HIS A 8 3.72 2.97 -10.08
CA HIS A 8 4.75 4.00 -9.97
C HIS A 8 6.15 3.42 -10.20
N PRO A 9 7.06 4.12 -10.92
CA PRO A 9 8.42 3.64 -11.16
C PRO A 9 9.23 3.39 -9.88
N GLU A 10 9.01 4.19 -8.83
CA GLU A 10 9.67 4.03 -7.51
C GLU A 10 9.47 2.63 -6.91
N PHE A 11 8.36 1.95 -7.24
CA PHE A 11 8.09 0.60 -6.74
C PHE A 11 9.13 -0.42 -7.20
N LEU A 12 9.79 -0.19 -8.33
CA LEU A 12 10.86 -1.05 -8.83
C LEU A 12 12.19 -0.81 -8.13
N LEU A 13 12.34 0.34 -7.46
CA LEU A 13 13.56 0.69 -6.73
C LEU A 13 13.57 0.12 -5.31
N HIS A 14 12.41 -0.24 -4.75
CA HIS A 14 12.34 -0.98 -3.49
C HIS A 14 12.72 -2.46 -3.68
N GLU A 15 13.79 -2.88 -3.02
CA GLU A 15 14.22 -4.26 -2.91
C GLU A 15 14.85 -4.53 -1.53
N MET A 16 14.95 -5.81 -1.19
CA MET A 16 15.39 -6.31 0.11
C MET A 16 16.49 -7.38 -0.06
N GLY A 17 17.32 -7.21 -1.09
CA GLY A 17 18.34 -8.18 -1.49
C GLY A 17 17.86 -9.17 -2.56
N HIS A 18 18.80 -9.66 -3.36
CA HIS A 18 18.53 -10.52 -4.53
C HIS A 18 17.86 -11.87 -4.21
N PHE A 19 17.90 -12.30 -2.95
CA PHE A 19 17.32 -13.56 -2.49
C PHE A 19 15.86 -13.39 -2.02
N HIS A 20 15.41 -12.14 -1.88
CA HIS A 20 14.14 -11.84 -1.24
C HIS A 20 12.97 -12.10 -2.19
N PRO A 21 11.91 -12.82 -1.76
CA PRO A 21 10.78 -13.15 -2.64
C PRO A 21 9.87 -11.95 -2.95
N GLU A 22 9.88 -10.93 -2.09
CA GLU A 22 9.24 -9.64 -2.37
C GLU A 22 10.23 -8.78 -3.16
N CYS A 23 10.18 -8.89 -4.49
CA CYS A 23 11.16 -8.32 -5.42
C CYS A 23 10.52 -7.54 -6.58
N PRO A 24 11.26 -6.64 -7.26
CA PRO A 24 10.75 -5.84 -8.38
C PRO A 24 10.15 -6.65 -9.53
N GLU A 25 10.66 -7.85 -9.77
CA GLU A 25 10.21 -8.78 -10.81
C GLU A 25 8.75 -9.17 -10.64
N ARG A 26 8.18 -9.06 -9.43
CA ARG A 26 6.74 -9.27 -9.20
C ARG A 26 5.88 -8.32 -10.04
N LEU A 27 6.24 -7.03 -10.09
CA LEU A 27 5.50 -6.05 -10.91
C LEU A 27 5.80 -6.26 -12.39
N GLN A 28 7.07 -6.51 -12.74
CA GLN A 28 7.44 -6.76 -14.14
C GLN A 28 6.67 -7.96 -14.72
N ALA A 29 6.55 -9.05 -13.97
CA ALA A 29 5.80 -10.23 -14.40
C ALA A 29 4.30 -9.94 -14.63
N ILE A 30 3.70 -9.05 -13.83
CA ILE A 30 2.33 -8.59 -14.03
C ILE A 30 2.24 -7.78 -15.33
N GLU A 31 3.12 -6.78 -15.50
CA GLU A 31 3.13 -5.92 -16.68
C GLU A 31 3.32 -6.71 -17.98
N ASP A 32 4.30 -7.62 -18.02
CA ASP A 32 4.56 -8.48 -19.17
C ASP A 32 3.33 -9.32 -19.54
N HIS A 33 2.64 -9.86 -18.54
CA HIS A 33 1.46 -10.68 -18.76
C HIS A 33 0.25 -9.86 -19.23
N LEU A 34 0.05 -8.64 -18.70
CA LEU A 34 -1.00 -7.72 -19.15
C LEU A 34 -0.78 -7.31 -20.61
N ILE A 35 0.47 -7.02 -20.99
CA ILE A 35 0.84 -6.67 -22.37
C ILE A 35 0.63 -7.88 -23.30
N SER A 36 1.13 -9.07 -22.93
CA SER A 36 1.05 -10.25 -23.80
C SER A 36 -0.38 -10.72 -24.07
N HIS A 37 -1.34 -10.35 -23.21
CA HIS A 37 -2.76 -10.66 -23.36
C HIS A 37 -3.59 -9.47 -23.88
N GLY A 38 -2.95 -8.38 -24.28
CA GLY A 38 -3.63 -7.20 -24.83
C GLY A 38 -4.52 -6.46 -23.83
N MET A 39 -4.34 -6.69 -22.52
CA MET A 39 -5.09 -6.00 -21.47
C MET A 39 -4.64 -4.55 -21.31
N ASP A 40 -3.41 -4.23 -21.72
CA ASP A 40 -2.82 -2.89 -21.63
C ASP A 40 -3.70 -1.80 -22.24
N GLY A 41 -4.32 -2.07 -23.40
CA GLY A 41 -5.21 -1.13 -24.09
C GLY A 41 -6.59 -0.95 -23.45
N LEU A 42 -6.90 -1.68 -22.38
CA LEU A 42 -8.19 -1.66 -21.67
C LEU A 42 -8.13 -0.93 -20.32
N LEU A 43 -6.93 -0.50 -19.90
CA LEU A 43 -6.67 0.10 -18.59
C LEU A 43 -6.48 1.62 -18.70
N ASP A 44 -7.05 2.37 -17.76
CA ASP A 44 -6.69 3.78 -17.54
C ASP A 44 -5.48 3.82 -16.60
N ARG A 45 -4.27 3.84 -17.17
CA ARG A 45 -3.02 3.84 -16.42
C ARG A 45 -2.76 5.20 -15.75
N ARG A 46 -2.67 5.20 -14.43
CA ARG A 46 -2.38 6.38 -13.62
C ARG A 46 -1.13 6.17 -12.79
N GLN A 47 -0.32 7.22 -12.70
CA GLN A 47 0.84 7.22 -11.81
C GLN A 47 0.36 7.52 -10.38
N ALA A 48 0.74 6.69 -9.42
CA ALA A 48 0.40 6.88 -8.02
C ALA A 48 0.95 8.21 -7.50
N SER A 49 0.13 9.00 -6.80
CA SER A 49 0.63 10.13 -6.01
C SER A 49 1.16 9.63 -4.66
N ALA A 50 2.08 10.37 -4.03
CA ALA A 50 2.49 10.07 -2.66
C ALA A 50 1.35 10.38 -1.66
N ALA A 51 1.13 9.49 -0.69
CA ALA A 51 0.23 9.78 0.42
C ALA A 51 0.81 10.92 1.29
N THR A 52 -0.07 11.79 1.78
CA THR A 52 0.33 12.85 2.71
C THR A 52 0.58 12.29 4.11
N ALA A 53 1.37 13.00 4.91
CA ALA A 53 1.59 12.64 6.31
C ALA A 53 0.28 12.56 7.11
N GLU A 54 -0.68 13.43 6.79
CA GLU A 54 -2.02 13.39 7.38
C GLU A 54 -2.76 12.08 7.04
N GLN A 55 -2.72 11.65 5.77
CA GLN A 55 -3.38 10.42 5.32
C GLN A 55 -2.77 9.19 6.02
N ILE A 56 -1.44 9.11 6.10
CA ILE A 56 -0.73 8.02 6.79
C ILE A 56 -1.05 8.05 8.30
N GLY A 57 -1.08 9.25 8.89
CA GLY A 57 -1.37 9.49 10.31
C GLY A 57 -2.80 9.11 10.75
N ARG A 58 -3.72 8.82 9.82
CA ARG A 58 -5.07 8.29 10.16
C ARG A 58 -5.04 6.84 10.64
N VAL A 59 -3.94 6.13 10.40
CA VAL A 59 -3.73 4.73 10.78
C VAL A 59 -2.50 4.59 11.67
N HIS A 60 -1.39 5.22 11.28
CA HIS A 60 -0.10 5.02 11.93
C HIS A 60 0.22 6.12 12.93
N LEU A 61 0.86 5.74 14.04
CA LEU A 61 1.28 6.69 15.07
C LEU A 61 2.41 7.58 14.55
N ALA A 62 2.41 8.86 14.92
CA ALA A 62 3.46 9.81 14.52
C ALA A 62 4.87 9.29 14.87
N GLN A 63 5.04 8.76 16.08
CA GLN A 63 6.32 8.18 16.54
C GLN A 63 6.81 7.02 15.66
N TYR A 64 5.89 6.25 15.06
CA TYR A 64 6.23 5.15 14.18
C TYR A 64 6.68 5.67 12.81
N ILE A 65 5.96 6.65 12.26
CA ILE A 65 6.33 7.32 11.01
C ILE A 65 7.73 7.94 11.14
N ASP A 66 7.99 8.65 12.25
CA ASP A 66 9.30 9.24 12.54
C ASP A 66 10.39 8.15 12.69
N SER A 67 10.07 7.03 13.34
CA SER A 67 11.02 5.92 13.49
C SER A 67 11.42 5.29 12.15
N LEU A 68 10.46 5.11 11.24
CA LEU A 68 10.74 4.62 9.89
C LEU A 68 11.58 5.61 9.10
N ALA A 69 11.27 6.91 9.17
CA ALA A 69 12.06 7.97 8.54
C ALA A 69 13.52 7.96 9.02
N ALA A 70 13.74 7.79 10.32
CA ALA A 70 15.08 7.69 10.91
C ALA A 70 15.81 6.37 10.55
N ALA A 71 15.07 5.29 10.34
CA ALA A 71 15.60 3.97 9.97
C ALA A 71 15.99 3.88 8.48
N SER A 72 15.43 4.74 7.62
CA SER A 72 15.69 4.72 6.18
C SER A 72 17.17 4.97 5.88
N PRO A 73 17.89 3.98 5.32
CA PRO A 73 19.32 4.11 5.11
C PRO A 73 19.63 5.03 3.91
N ALA A 74 20.74 5.75 3.96
CA ALA A 74 21.25 6.49 2.80
C ALA A 74 21.90 5.55 1.75
N SER A 75 22.37 4.38 2.18
CA SER A 75 22.94 3.32 1.34
C SER A 75 22.85 1.96 2.02
N GLY A 76 22.85 0.89 1.24
CA GLY A 76 22.74 -0.48 1.75
C GLY A 76 21.34 -0.78 2.31
N TYR A 77 21.30 -1.69 3.30
CA TYR A 77 20.05 -2.18 3.88
C TYR A 77 19.96 -1.87 5.38
N HIS A 78 18.77 -1.54 5.85
CA HIS A 78 18.44 -1.47 7.26
C HIS A 78 17.40 -2.55 7.61
N PRO A 79 17.70 -3.48 8.54
CA PRO A 79 16.74 -4.50 8.95
C PRO A 79 15.67 -3.94 9.88
N ILE A 80 14.41 -4.18 9.55
CA ILE A 80 13.25 -3.87 10.38
C ILE A 80 12.85 -5.08 11.23
N ASP A 81 12.78 -6.25 10.61
CA ASP A 81 12.57 -7.54 11.25
C ASP A 81 13.36 -8.63 10.49
N PRO A 82 13.28 -9.92 10.84
CA PRO A 82 14.10 -10.96 10.22
C PRO A 82 13.98 -11.08 8.69
N ASP A 83 12.86 -10.68 8.11
CA ASP A 83 12.57 -10.81 6.68
C ASP A 83 12.08 -9.50 6.03
N THR A 84 12.14 -8.37 6.74
CA THR A 84 11.77 -7.05 6.22
C THR A 84 12.97 -6.12 6.31
N LEU A 85 13.43 -5.66 5.15
CA LEU A 85 14.58 -4.76 5.02
C LEU A 85 14.16 -3.47 4.33
N MET A 86 14.84 -2.38 4.66
CA MET A 86 14.72 -1.11 3.94
C MET A 86 15.98 -0.88 3.13
N ASN A 87 15.84 -0.51 1.87
CA ASN A 87 16.85 0.18 1.09
C ASN A 87 16.52 1.69 1.00
N PRO A 88 17.36 2.54 0.36
CA PRO A 88 17.15 3.98 0.29
C PRO A 88 15.84 4.42 -0.38
N HIS A 89 15.22 3.55 -1.18
CA HIS A 89 13.98 3.83 -1.93
C HIS A 89 12.72 3.35 -1.23
N THR A 90 12.87 2.62 -0.12
CA THR A 90 11.76 1.90 0.50
C THR A 90 10.65 2.83 1.00
N LEU A 91 11.01 3.94 1.65
CA LEU A 91 9.99 4.89 2.11
C LEU A 91 9.33 5.64 0.96
N ALA A 92 10.09 6.02 -0.06
CA ALA A 92 9.53 6.65 -1.24
C ALA A 92 8.52 5.71 -1.93
N ALA A 93 8.85 4.44 -2.10
CA ALA A 93 7.94 3.44 -2.61
C ALA A 93 6.71 3.26 -1.69
N ALA A 94 6.89 3.17 -0.37
CA ALA A 94 5.81 2.97 0.59
C ALA A 94 4.78 4.12 0.61
N VAL A 95 5.23 5.38 0.53
CA VAL A 95 4.29 6.52 0.48
C VAL A 95 3.50 6.55 -0.83
N HIS A 96 4.10 6.16 -1.96
CA HIS A 96 3.39 6.05 -3.24
C HIS A 96 2.45 4.84 -3.25
N ALA A 97 2.79 3.74 -2.57
CA ALA A 97 1.93 2.56 -2.46
C ALA A 97 0.65 2.89 -1.67
N ALA A 98 0.79 3.61 -0.55
CA ALA A 98 -0.34 4.12 0.21
C ALA A 98 -1.15 5.16 -0.58
N GLY A 99 -0.47 6.04 -1.31
CA GLY A 99 -1.11 7.11 -2.07
C GLY A 99 -1.82 6.62 -3.34
N ALA A 100 -1.37 5.53 -3.96
CA ALA A 100 -2.12 4.82 -5.00
C ALA A 100 -3.49 4.39 -4.49
N ALA A 101 -3.54 3.76 -3.30
CA ALA A 101 -4.78 3.28 -2.71
C ALA A 101 -5.73 4.43 -2.37
N VAL A 102 -5.19 5.57 -1.91
CA VAL A 102 -5.97 6.80 -1.69
C VAL A 102 -6.50 7.37 -2.99
N ALA A 103 -5.65 7.59 -4.00
CA ALA A 103 -6.05 8.19 -5.27
C ALA A 103 -7.07 7.33 -6.02
N ALA A 104 -6.91 6.00 -6.00
CA ALA A 104 -7.88 5.06 -6.54
C ALA A 104 -9.23 5.16 -5.82
N THR A 105 -9.21 5.30 -4.49
CA THR A 105 -10.42 5.49 -3.69
C THR A 105 -11.12 6.78 -4.07
N ASP A 106 -10.39 7.90 -4.18
CA ASP A 106 -10.96 9.20 -4.56
C ASP A 106 -11.59 9.14 -5.95
N ALA A 107 -10.88 8.60 -6.95
CA ALA A 107 -11.37 8.56 -8.32
C ALA A 107 -12.64 7.68 -8.46
N VAL A 108 -12.68 6.52 -7.79
CA VAL A 108 -13.88 5.66 -7.81
C VAL A 108 -15.06 6.35 -7.12
N MET A 109 -14.81 6.98 -5.98
CA MET A 109 -15.87 7.62 -5.18
C MET A 109 -16.38 8.93 -5.79
N ALA A 110 -15.54 9.64 -6.54
CA ALA A 110 -15.92 10.79 -7.35
C ALA A 110 -16.68 10.42 -8.63
N GLY A 111 -16.75 9.12 -8.97
CA GLY A 111 -17.39 8.63 -10.19
C GLY A 111 -16.56 8.87 -11.46
N GLU A 112 -15.27 9.15 -11.34
CA GLU A 112 -14.35 9.26 -12.48
C GLU A 112 -14.08 7.90 -13.14
N MET A 113 -14.20 6.82 -12.36
CA MET A 113 -14.03 5.44 -12.81
C MET A 113 -14.95 4.50 -12.02
N GLU A 114 -15.33 3.37 -12.62
CA GLU A 114 -16.20 2.38 -11.98
C GLU A 114 -15.44 1.54 -10.95
N ASN A 115 -14.16 1.27 -11.21
CA ASN A 115 -13.29 0.44 -10.38
C ASN A 115 -11.82 0.74 -10.68
N ALA A 116 -10.94 0.31 -9.77
CA ALA A 116 -9.50 0.53 -9.86
C ALA A 116 -8.72 -0.65 -9.28
N PHE A 117 -7.51 -0.86 -9.78
CA PHE A 117 -6.50 -1.77 -9.27
C PHE A 117 -5.21 -1.02 -8.95
N CYS A 118 -4.63 -1.27 -7.78
CA CYS A 118 -3.37 -0.68 -7.33
C CYS A 118 -2.25 -1.72 -7.42
N CYS A 119 -1.46 -1.68 -8.49
CA CYS A 119 -0.31 -2.56 -8.68
C CYS A 119 0.92 -1.95 -8.00
N VAL A 120 1.05 -2.19 -6.69
CA VAL A 120 1.97 -1.45 -5.81
C VAL A 120 2.99 -2.35 -5.11
N ARG A 121 4.13 -1.77 -4.77
CA ARG A 121 5.12 -2.31 -3.82
C ARG A 121 5.77 -1.18 -3.01
N PRO A 122 6.09 -1.36 -1.73
CA PRO A 122 5.85 -2.56 -0.89
C PRO A 122 4.36 -2.83 -0.58
N PRO A 123 4.01 -4.06 -0.14
CA PRO A 123 2.67 -4.35 0.38
C PRO A 123 2.40 -3.62 1.70
N GLY A 124 1.16 -3.71 2.20
CA GLY A 124 0.76 -2.97 3.41
C GLY A 124 0.00 -3.72 4.50
N HIS A 125 -0.66 -4.84 4.20
CA HIS A 125 -1.62 -5.47 5.12
C HIS A 125 -1.04 -6.00 6.45
N HIS A 126 0.28 -6.16 6.57
CA HIS A 126 0.93 -6.57 7.83
C HIS A 126 1.39 -5.40 8.70
N ALA A 127 1.38 -4.16 8.18
CA ALA A 127 1.78 -2.99 8.94
C ALA A 127 0.72 -2.66 10.01
N GLU A 128 1.11 -2.78 11.27
CA GLU A 128 0.32 -2.37 12.43
C GLU A 128 0.45 -0.85 12.64
N PRO A 129 -0.40 -0.21 13.47
CA PRO A 129 -0.32 1.25 13.71
C PRO A 129 1.07 1.75 14.13
N ASP A 130 1.87 0.92 14.79
CA ASP A 130 3.18 1.26 15.34
C ASP A 130 4.29 0.26 14.98
N ARG A 131 4.07 -0.62 13.99
CA ARG A 131 5.02 -1.66 13.66
C ARG A 131 4.98 -2.07 12.17
N ALA A 132 6.16 -2.08 11.55
CA ALA A 132 6.41 -2.69 10.25
C ALA A 132 6.78 -4.17 10.45
N MET A 133 6.31 -5.03 9.55
CA MET A 133 6.65 -6.46 9.52
C MET A 133 6.13 -7.13 8.25
N GLY A 134 6.66 -8.30 7.93
CA GLY A 134 6.19 -9.11 6.79
C GLY A 134 6.13 -8.30 5.50
N PHE A 135 7.23 -7.59 5.21
CA PHE A 135 7.43 -6.75 4.02
C PHE A 135 6.61 -5.45 3.99
N CYS A 136 5.80 -5.19 5.02
CA CYS A 136 4.85 -4.08 5.04
C CYS A 136 5.32 -2.93 5.94
N PHE A 137 5.30 -1.70 5.40
CA PHE A 137 5.71 -0.48 6.12
C PHE A 137 4.52 0.44 6.43
N TYR A 138 3.61 0.63 5.48
CA TYR A 138 2.35 1.35 5.70
C TYR A 138 1.17 0.50 5.26
N ASN A 139 0.06 0.56 5.99
CA ASN A 139 -1.12 -0.22 5.70
C ASN A 139 -1.96 0.48 4.63
N ASN A 140 -1.59 0.27 3.36
CA ASN A 140 -2.21 0.90 2.19
C ASN A 140 -3.75 0.82 2.22
N VAL A 141 -4.31 -0.36 2.54
CA VAL A 141 -5.76 -0.59 2.58
C VAL A 141 -6.41 0.11 3.76
N ALA A 142 -5.81 0.05 4.96
CA ALA A 142 -6.36 0.76 6.11
C ALA A 142 -6.30 2.28 5.91
N ILE A 143 -5.24 2.82 5.30
CA ILE A 143 -5.09 4.23 4.96
C ILE A 143 -6.19 4.66 3.99
N ALA A 144 -6.40 3.91 2.91
CA ALA A 144 -7.46 4.17 1.93
C ALA A 144 -8.85 4.11 2.57
N ALA A 145 -9.13 3.10 3.39
CA ALA A 145 -10.40 2.98 4.10
C ALA A 145 -10.64 4.15 5.06
N ARG A 146 -9.62 4.54 5.84
CA ARG A 146 -9.69 5.70 6.74
C ARG A 146 -9.83 7.01 5.98
N HIS A 147 -9.17 7.13 4.85
CA HIS A 147 -9.35 8.25 3.93
C HIS A 147 -10.80 8.33 3.47
N ALA A 148 -11.38 7.23 2.96
CA ALA A 148 -12.77 7.19 2.54
C ALA A 148 -13.74 7.59 3.66
N LEU A 149 -13.55 7.08 4.88
CA LEU A 149 -14.39 7.45 6.03
C LEU A 149 -14.27 8.93 6.42
N ALA A 150 -13.08 9.51 6.31
CA ALA A 150 -12.81 10.87 6.75
C ALA A 150 -13.32 11.92 5.77
N VAL A 151 -13.20 11.68 4.46
CA VAL A 151 -13.43 12.72 3.43
C VAL A 151 -14.57 12.41 2.47
N LEU A 152 -15.03 11.17 2.35
CA LEU A 152 -16.00 10.78 1.32
C LEU A 152 -17.39 10.55 1.95
N ALA A 153 -18.20 11.61 1.97
CA ALA A 153 -19.61 11.55 2.36
C ALA A 153 -20.44 10.55 1.52
N HIS A 154 -19.95 10.20 0.31
CA HIS A 154 -20.63 9.39 -0.69
C HIS A 154 -20.67 7.89 -0.37
N ALA A 155 -19.76 7.37 0.46
CA ALA A 155 -19.77 5.95 0.83
C ALA A 155 -20.99 5.58 1.69
N LYS A 156 -21.70 6.58 2.24
CA LYS A 156 -22.72 6.41 3.29
C LYS A 156 -22.20 5.53 4.44
N GLY A 157 -20.90 5.63 4.73
CA GLY A 157 -20.19 4.76 5.66
C GLY A 157 -20.31 3.27 5.27
N ARG A 158 -20.06 2.88 4.02
CA ARG A 158 -20.02 1.46 3.63
C ARG A 158 -18.68 1.17 2.97
N ILE A 159 -17.97 0.19 3.52
CA ILE A 159 -16.64 -0.22 3.09
C ILE A 159 -16.62 -1.75 3.05
N VAL A 160 -16.02 -2.30 2.00
CA VAL A 160 -15.64 -3.71 1.94
C VAL A 160 -14.12 -3.74 2.07
N SER A 161 -13.62 -4.48 3.05
CA SER A 161 -12.20 -4.73 3.24
C SER A 161 -11.98 -6.23 3.14
N CYS A 162 -11.02 -6.64 2.31
CA CYS A 162 -10.71 -8.04 2.04
C CYS A 162 -9.27 -8.33 2.44
N LEU A 163 -9.05 -9.46 3.13
CA LEU A 163 -7.74 -9.95 3.50
C LEU A 163 -7.29 -10.96 2.45
N GLU A 164 -6.31 -10.59 1.63
CA GLU A 164 -5.88 -11.41 0.48
C GLU A 164 -4.70 -12.36 0.79
N GLY A 165 -4.06 -12.22 1.95
CA GLY A 165 -2.94 -13.08 2.34
C GLY A 165 -2.49 -12.90 3.79
N GLY A 166 -1.53 -13.72 4.21
CA GLY A 166 -0.86 -13.60 5.51
C GLY A 166 -0.33 -14.93 6.00
N TYR A 167 0.99 -15.06 6.04
CA TYR A 167 1.68 -16.30 6.42
C TYR A 167 2.20 -16.28 7.86
N ASN A 168 2.22 -15.08 8.48
CA ASN A 168 2.47 -14.90 9.90
C ASN A 168 1.14 -14.80 10.66
N LEU A 169 0.71 -15.89 11.30
CA LEU A 169 -0.59 -16.00 11.97
C LEU A 169 -0.82 -14.94 13.05
N SER A 170 0.25 -14.55 13.76
CA SER A 170 0.17 -13.58 14.84
C SER A 170 -0.05 -12.16 14.29
N ALA A 171 0.74 -11.76 13.30
CA ALA A 171 0.58 -10.50 12.57
C ALA A 171 -0.81 -10.37 11.94
N LEU A 172 -1.25 -11.46 11.31
CA LEU A 172 -2.54 -11.55 10.64
C LEU A 172 -3.68 -11.26 11.62
N SER A 173 -3.68 -11.95 12.76
CA SER A 173 -4.71 -11.77 13.79
C SER A 173 -4.75 -10.34 14.34
N ARG A 174 -3.59 -9.72 14.61
CA ARG A 174 -3.51 -8.36 15.15
C ARG A 174 -3.89 -7.30 14.13
N SER A 175 -3.44 -7.44 12.88
CA SER A 175 -3.78 -6.51 11.80
C SER A 175 -5.28 -6.53 11.50
N VAL A 176 -5.89 -7.72 11.40
CA VAL A 176 -7.35 -7.85 11.23
C VAL A 176 -8.09 -7.26 12.43
N TYR A 177 -7.63 -7.53 13.66
CA TYR A 177 -8.24 -6.95 14.86
C TYR A 177 -8.17 -5.42 14.85
N ALA A 178 -7.01 -4.83 14.56
CA ALA A 178 -6.83 -3.38 14.48
C ALA A 178 -7.72 -2.78 13.39
N HIS A 179 -7.77 -3.41 12.22
CA HIS A 179 -8.61 -2.98 11.11
C HIS A 179 -10.11 -3.03 11.47
N LEU A 180 -10.59 -4.13 12.07
CA LEU A 180 -11.97 -4.26 12.51
C LEU A 180 -12.33 -3.27 13.64
N LYS A 181 -11.41 -3.04 14.58
CA LYS A 181 -11.61 -2.03 15.65
C LYS A 181 -11.85 -0.66 15.04
N VAL A 182 -11.04 -0.26 14.05
CA VAL A 182 -11.22 0.99 13.31
C VAL A 182 -12.55 1.05 12.56
N LEU A 183 -13.05 -0.07 12.04
CA LEU A 183 -14.36 -0.14 11.38
C LEU A 183 -15.55 -0.07 12.36
N LEU A 184 -15.35 -0.54 13.60
CA LEU A 184 -16.36 -0.57 14.67
C LEU A 184 -16.46 0.74 15.46
N GLU A 185 -15.38 1.52 15.54
CA GLU A 185 -15.30 2.82 16.24
C GLU A 185 -15.98 3.98 15.48
N ARG A 186 -17.16 3.74 14.89
CA ARG A 186 -17.98 4.79 14.28
C ARG A 186 -18.59 5.73 15.30
#